data_AF-A0A2T8FDD4-F1
#
_entry.id   AF-A0A2T8FDD4-F1
#
_cell.length_a   1.000
_cell.length_b   1.000
_cell.length_c   1.000
_cell.angle_alpha   90.00
_cell.angle_beta   90.00
_cell.angle_gamma   90.00
#
_symmetry.space_group_name_H-M   'P 1'
#
loop_
_entity.id
_entity.type
_entity.pdbx_description
1 polymer ?
#
loop_
_entity_poly.entity_id
_entity_poly.type
_entity_poly.pdbx_seq_one_letter_code
_entity_poly.pdbx_strand_id
1 'polypeptide(L)'
;MRIPVVLSVVHVAIDADGVMRVDVDGVPREPGQNRTRGDLRAVIDEITSDLGVPVRVEVREADGSTYADIATPPEASVPAASEPSPTRSTASLAGAGFQPGEEVALAYVVVRQNADAEGNASINLPPALLTATRQGLVLLGLTSLTVAPVEAQA
;
A
#
# COMPACT_ATOMS: atom_id res chain seq x y z
N MET A 1 3.69 18.86 15.22
CA MET A 1 3.58 19.46 13.88
C MET A 1 2.74 18.50 13.03
N ARG A 2 1.59 18.92 12.51
CA ARG A 2 0.78 18.09 11.57
C ARG A 2 1.28 18.36 10.17
N ILE A 3 1.72 17.33 9.46
CA ILE A 3 2.04 17.43 8.03
C ILE A 3 0.75 17.06 7.29
N PRO A 4 0.18 17.96 6.47
CA PRO A 4 -0.98 17.63 5.66
C PRO A 4 -0.62 16.50 4.68
N VAL A 5 -1.52 15.53 4.54
CA VAL A 5 -1.42 14.56 3.44
C VAL A 5 -1.82 15.29 2.16
N VAL A 6 -0.89 15.37 1.21
CA VAL A 6 -1.11 15.95 -0.11
C VAL A 6 -1.11 14.79 -1.11
N LEU A 7 -2.22 14.64 -1.84
CA LEU A 7 -2.31 13.73 -2.97
C LEU A 7 -1.73 14.44 -4.20
N SER A 8 -0.99 13.71 -5.04
CA SER A 8 -0.68 14.18 -6.40
C SER A 8 -1.98 14.48 -7.13
N VAL A 9 -2.00 15.57 -7.88
CA VAL A 9 -3.17 16.04 -8.61
C VAL A 9 -3.00 15.72 -10.09
N VAL A 10 -3.94 14.98 -10.65
CA VAL A 10 -4.05 14.70 -12.08
C VAL A 10 -5.10 15.66 -12.64
N HIS A 11 -4.67 16.64 -13.44
CA HIS A 11 -5.62 17.48 -14.17
C HIS A 11 -5.87 16.89 -15.55
N VAL A 12 -7.14 16.89 -15.92
CA VAL A 12 -7.61 16.42 -17.22
C VAL A 12 -8.42 17.53 -17.86
N ALA A 13 -7.99 18.01 -19.02
CA ALA A 13 -8.74 18.97 -19.81
C ALA A 13 -9.26 18.29 -21.08
N ILE A 14 -10.58 18.27 -21.27
CA ILE A 14 -11.24 17.73 -22.45
C ILE A 14 -11.80 18.89 -23.26
N ASP A 15 -11.35 19.04 -24.50
CA ASP A 15 -11.83 20.09 -25.40
C ASP A 15 -13.11 19.71 -26.16
N ALA A 16 -13.64 20.64 -26.95
CA ALA A 16 -14.90 20.47 -27.67
C ALA A 16 -14.86 19.36 -28.73
N ASP A 17 -13.66 19.03 -29.22
CA ASP A 17 -13.42 17.91 -30.14
C ASP A 17 -13.28 16.57 -29.39
N GLY A 18 -13.42 16.60 -28.06
CA GLY A 18 -13.32 15.45 -27.17
C GLY A 18 -11.88 15.04 -26.89
N VAL A 19 -10.88 15.84 -27.30
CA VAL A 19 -9.47 15.54 -27.12
C VAL A 19 -9.05 15.86 -25.69
N MET A 20 -8.38 14.90 -25.07
CA MET A 20 -7.98 14.95 -23.68
C MET A 20 -6.51 15.34 -23.54
N ARG A 21 -6.22 16.35 -22.72
CA ARG A 21 -4.88 16.69 -22.24
C ARG A 21 -4.77 16.37 -20.76
N VAL A 22 -3.64 15.79 -20.36
CA VAL A 22 -3.43 15.34 -18.99
C VAL A 22 -2.09 15.83 -18.46
N ASP A 23 -2.09 16.36 -17.25
CA ASP A 23 -0.90 16.67 -16.48
C ASP A 23 -0.99 16.06 -15.08
N VAL A 24 0.18 15.74 -14.52
CA VAL A 24 0.32 15.31 -13.13
C VAL A 24 1.14 16.36 -12.42
N ASP A 25 0.54 17.00 -11.40
CA ASP A 25 1.15 18.10 -10.64
C ASP A 25 1.70 19.22 -11.55
N GLY A 26 1.02 19.50 -12.66
CA GLY A 26 1.41 20.53 -13.63
C GLY A 26 2.49 20.09 -14.63
N VAL A 27 2.98 18.85 -14.55
CA VAL A 27 3.88 18.26 -15.54
C VAL A 27 3.04 17.57 -16.61
N PRO A 28 3.02 18.09 -17.86
CA PRO A 28 2.27 17.46 -18.94
C PRO A 28 2.78 16.04 -19.19
N ARG A 29 1.87 15.07 -19.27
CA ARG A 29 2.23 13.74 -19.77
C ARG A 29 2.26 13.78 -21.30
N GLU A 30 3.23 13.10 -21.88
CA GLU A 30 3.35 12.95 -23.34
C GLU A 30 1.98 12.55 -23.93
N PRO A 31 1.51 13.21 -25.01
CA PRO A 31 0.23 12.89 -25.63
C PRO A 31 0.33 11.53 -26.33
N GLY A 32 0.11 10.47 -25.57
CA GLY A 32 0.03 9.11 -26.08
C GLY A 32 -1.24 8.91 -26.90
N GLN A 33 -1.25 9.39 -28.14
CA GLN A 33 -2.26 9.22 -29.20
C GLN A 33 -3.66 9.75 -28.85
N ASN A 34 -4.22 10.68 -29.65
CA ASN A 34 -5.63 11.17 -29.68
C ASN A 34 -6.59 10.58 -28.61
N ARG A 35 -6.31 10.76 -27.32
CA ARG A 35 -7.12 10.18 -26.25
C ARG A 35 -8.38 10.99 -26.13
N THR A 36 -9.49 10.28 -26.08
CA THR A 36 -10.82 10.88 -26.01
C THR A 36 -11.37 10.79 -24.60
N ARG A 37 -12.49 11.46 -24.32
CA ARG A 37 -13.24 11.30 -23.07
C ARG A 37 -13.55 9.84 -22.73
N GLY A 38 -13.72 8.96 -23.72
CA GLY A 38 -13.96 7.53 -23.50
C GLY A 38 -12.76 6.79 -22.88
N ASP A 39 -11.55 7.31 -23.07
CA ASP A 39 -10.30 6.73 -22.58
C ASP A 39 -9.95 7.20 -21.16
N LEU A 40 -10.72 8.14 -20.59
CA LEU A 40 -10.43 8.79 -19.31
C LEU A 40 -10.08 7.81 -18.20
N ARG A 41 -10.89 6.77 -18.03
CA ARG A 41 -10.67 5.75 -17.00
C ARG A 41 -9.36 5.00 -17.21
N ALA A 42 -9.09 4.56 -18.44
CA ALA A 42 -7.86 3.83 -18.76
C ALA A 42 -6.61 4.68 -18.51
N VAL A 43 -6.68 5.98 -18.83
CA VAL A 43 -5.58 6.91 -18.56
C VAL A 43 -5.39 7.11 -17.06
N ILE A 44 -6.46 7.27 -16.28
CA ILE A 44 -6.34 7.38 -14.81
C ILE A 44 -5.75 6.08 -14.21
N ASP A 45 -6.19 4.91 -14.68
CA ASP A 45 -5.68 3.61 -14.23
C ASP A 45 -4.19 3.44 -14.55
N GLU A 46 -3.73 3.87 -15.74
CA GLU A 46 -2.31 3.90 -16.13
C GLU A 46 -1.50 4.83 -15.20
N ILE A 47 -2.00 6.06 -14.98
CA ILE A 47 -1.32 7.06 -14.14
C ILE A 47 -1.19 6.57 -12.70
N THR A 48 -2.27 6.04 -12.13
CA THR A 48 -2.28 5.51 -10.76
C THR A 48 -1.42 4.25 -10.63
N SER A 49 -1.38 3.40 -11.65
CA SER A 49 -0.49 2.23 -11.68
C SER A 49 0.98 2.64 -11.69
N ASP A 50 1.35 3.63 -12.51
CA ASP A 50 2.73 4.14 -12.60
C ASP A 50 3.19 4.81 -11.31
N LEU A 51 2.31 5.57 -10.65
CA LEU A 51 2.61 6.25 -9.39
C LEU A 51 2.54 5.32 -8.17
N GLY A 52 1.78 4.22 -8.26
CA GLY A 52 1.58 3.25 -7.19
C GLY A 52 0.86 3.82 -5.95
N VAL A 53 0.28 5.02 -6.04
CA VAL A 53 -0.38 5.73 -4.93
C VAL A 53 -1.72 6.32 -5.38
N PRO A 54 -2.67 6.57 -4.45
CA PRO A 54 -3.88 7.30 -4.75
C PRO A 54 -3.58 8.73 -5.25
N VAL A 55 -4.38 9.22 -6.19
CA VAL A 55 -4.28 10.57 -6.75
C VAL A 55 -5.63 11.27 -6.71
N ARG A 56 -5.60 12.60 -6.61
CA ARG A 56 -6.79 13.44 -6.82
C ARG A 56 -6.91 13.71 -8.31
N VAL A 57 -8.05 13.40 -8.91
CA VAL A 57 -8.32 13.68 -10.32
C VAL A 57 -9.24 14.88 -10.42
N GLU A 58 -8.90 15.83 -11.28
CA GLU A 58 -9.74 16.97 -11.62
C GLU A 58 -9.95 17.02 -13.13
N VAL A 59 -11.19 16.79 -13.56
CA VAL A 59 -11.59 16.79 -14.97
C VAL A 59 -12.30 18.09 -15.26
N ARG A 60 -11.87 18.79 -16.29
CA ARG A 60 -12.53 19.96 -16.86
C ARG A 60 -13.00 19.65 -18.26
N GLU A 61 -14.29 19.78 -18.51
CA GLU A 61 -14.89 19.55 -19.82
C GLU A 61 -15.07 20.86 -20.61
N ALA A 62 -15.35 20.70 -21.90
CA ALA A 62 -15.47 21.81 -22.85
C ALA A 62 -16.63 22.77 -22.54
N ASP A 63 -17.67 22.27 -21.87
CA ASP A 63 -18.81 23.06 -21.39
C ASP A 63 -18.46 23.89 -20.13
N GLY A 64 -17.23 23.77 -19.63
CA GLY A 64 -16.75 24.44 -18.43
C GLY A 64 -17.13 23.72 -17.13
N SER A 65 -17.78 22.56 -17.20
CA SER A 65 -18.02 21.73 -16.03
C SER A 65 -16.70 21.16 -15.49
N THR A 66 -16.66 21.01 -14.17
CA THR A 66 -15.51 20.43 -13.48
C THR A 66 -15.99 19.31 -12.58
N TYR A 67 -15.32 18.16 -12.66
CA TYR A 67 -15.54 17.01 -11.79
C TYR A 67 -14.25 16.70 -11.03
N ALA A 68 -14.37 16.38 -9.75
CA ALA A 68 -13.24 16.01 -8.92
C ALA A 68 -13.51 14.66 -8.24
N ASP A 69 -12.50 13.79 -8.21
CA ASP A 69 -12.57 12.47 -7.59
C ASP A 69 -11.20 12.05 -7.04
N ILE A 70 -11.16 10.93 -6.33
CA ILE A 70 -9.93 10.29 -5.87
C ILE A 70 -9.84 8.92 -6.52
N ALA A 71 -8.80 8.71 -7.32
CA ALA A 71 -8.53 7.44 -7.97
C ALA A 71 -7.43 6.68 -7.22
N THR A 72 -7.66 5.40 -6.98
CA THR A 72 -6.68 4.47 -6.41
C THR A 72 -6.14 3.55 -7.48
N PRO A 73 -4.87 3.10 -7.40
CA PRO A 73 -4.33 2.12 -8.33
C PRO A 73 -5.24 0.89 -8.42
N PRO A 74 -5.45 0.32 -9.63
CA PRO A 74 -6.23 -0.89 -9.78
C PRO A 74 -5.60 -2.03 -8.98
N GLU A 75 -6.41 -2.84 -8.28
CA GLU A 75 -5.92 -4.07 -7.69
C GLU A 75 -5.33 -4.93 -8.81
N ALA A 76 -4.06 -5.32 -8.69
CA ALA A 76 -3.41 -6.18 -9.66
C ALA A 76 -4.25 -7.47 -9.80
N SER A 77 -4.94 -7.60 -10.93
CA SER A 77 -5.65 -8.82 -11.27
C SER A 77 -4.60 -9.89 -11.51
N VAL A 78 -4.31 -10.66 -10.47
CA VAL A 78 -3.60 -11.93 -10.62
C VAL A 78 -4.46 -12.77 -11.57
N PRO A 79 -3.95 -13.24 -12.72
CA PRO A 79 -4.75 -14.06 -13.61
C PRO A 79 -5.29 -15.23 -12.80
N ALA A 80 -6.59 -15.49 -12.93
CA ALA A 80 -7.20 -16.72 -12.46
C ALA A 80 -6.60 -17.89 -13.27
N ALA A 81 -5.39 -18.29 -12.90
CA ALA A 81 -4.86 -19.59 -13.26
C ALA A 81 -5.85 -20.61 -12.70
N SER A 82 -6.37 -21.47 -13.57
CA SER A 82 -7.14 -22.66 -13.18
C SER A 82 -6.53 -23.23 -11.92
N GLU A 83 -7.27 -23.20 -10.81
CA GLU A 83 -6.75 -23.58 -9.50
C GLU A 83 -6.02 -24.93 -9.61
N PRO A 84 -4.67 -24.98 -9.54
CA PRO A 84 -4.11 -26.12 -8.84
C PRO A 84 -4.66 -25.94 -7.44
N SER A 85 -5.54 -26.87 -7.02
CA SER A 85 -6.00 -26.98 -5.64
C SER A 85 -4.83 -26.56 -4.74
N PRO A 86 -4.95 -25.49 -3.94
CA PRO A 86 -3.83 -25.07 -3.15
C PRO A 86 -3.60 -26.21 -2.18
N THR A 87 -2.59 -27.03 -2.44
CA THR A 87 -1.73 -27.48 -1.36
C THR A 87 -1.23 -26.19 -0.74
N ARG A 88 -2.03 -25.65 0.20
CA ARG A 88 -1.54 -24.81 1.26
C ARG A 88 -0.53 -25.68 1.97
N SER A 89 0.70 -25.68 1.48
CA SER A 89 1.83 -25.72 2.39
C SER A 89 1.70 -24.43 3.19
N THR A 90 0.86 -24.45 4.22
CA THR A 90 0.95 -23.46 5.29
C THR A 90 2.36 -23.65 5.81
N ALA A 91 3.27 -22.72 5.48
CA ALA A 91 4.56 -22.67 6.15
C ALA A 91 4.24 -22.65 7.65
N SER A 92 4.62 -23.71 8.36
CA SER A 92 4.43 -23.80 9.79
C SER A 92 5.57 -23.00 10.43
N LEU A 93 5.19 -21.99 11.21
CA LEU A 93 6.14 -21.20 12.00
C LEU A 93 6.31 -21.91 13.34
N ALA A 94 7.53 -22.26 13.69
CA ALA A 94 7.85 -22.92 14.95
C ALA A 94 8.71 -22.01 15.85
N GLY A 95 8.57 -22.24 17.16
CA GLY A 95 9.39 -21.69 18.23
C GLY A 95 9.36 -22.62 19.43
N ALA A 96 10.32 -22.49 20.34
CA ALA A 96 10.48 -23.38 21.50
C ALA A 96 10.61 -22.59 22.82
N GLY A 97 10.44 -23.27 23.95
CA GLY A 97 10.55 -22.68 25.30
C GLY A 97 9.22 -22.31 25.96
N PHE A 98 8.10 -22.76 25.38
CA PHE A 98 6.76 -22.51 25.90
C PHE A 98 6.32 -23.55 26.95
N GLN A 99 5.40 -23.16 27.84
CA GLN A 99 4.74 -24.07 28.77
C GLN A 99 3.71 -24.97 28.05
N PRO A 100 3.54 -26.24 28.46
CA PRO A 100 2.53 -27.11 27.87
C PRO A 100 1.11 -26.53 28.00
N GLY A 101 0.44 -26.38 26.86
CA GLY A 101 -0.93 -25.86 26.79
C GLY A 101 -1.06 -24.34 26.90
N GLU A 102 0.04 -23.58 26.93
CA GLU A 102 -0.05 -22.13 26.93
C GLU A 102 -0.44 -21.56 25.56
N GLU A 103 -1.08 -20.39 25.57
CA GLU A 103 -1.39 -19.64 24.37
C GLU A 103 -0.13 -18.88 23.88
N VAL A 104 0.12 -18.97 22.58
CA VAL A 104 1.27 -18.35 21.91
C VAL A 104 0.78 -17.37 20.85
N ALA A 105 1.21 -16.11 20.97
CA ALA A 105 0.92 -15.05 20.02
C ALA A 105 2.06 -14.85 19.03
N LEU A 106 1.74 -14.38 17.82
CA LEU A 106 2.71 -13.92 16.82
C LEU A 106 2.85 -12.40 16.89
N ALA A 107 4.06 -11.91 17.08
CA ALA A 107 4.39 -10.49 17.08
C ALA A 107 5.35 -10.14 15.93
N TYR A 108 5.39 -8.87 15.53
CA TYR A 108 6.18 -8.37 14.42
C TYR A 108 7.01 -7.14 14.83
N VAL A 109 8.33 -7.18 14.59
CA VAL A 109 9.24 -6.07 14.85
C VAL A 109 9.13 -5.03 13.73
N VAL A 110 8.55 -3.88 14.07
CA VAL A 110 8.34 -2.75 13.16
C VAL A 110 9.57 -1.84 13.11
N VAL A 111 10.23 -1.60 14.25
CA VAL A 111 11.42 -0.76 14.38
C VAL A 111 12.36 -1.35 15.44
N ARG A 112 13.68 -1.15 15.26
CA ARG A 112 14.71 -1.46 16.26
C ARG A 112 15.40 -0.16 16.67
N GLN A 113 15.59 0.03 17.97
CA GLN A 113 16.33 1.16 18.53
C GLN A 113 17.12 0.67 19.76
N ASN A 114 18.34 1.15 19.91
CA ASN A 114 19.14 0.88 21.10
C ASN A 114 18.68 1.79 22.25
N ALA A 115 18.63 1.24 23.45
CA ALA A 115 18.42 2.04 24.65
C ALA A 115 19.62 2.96 24.92
N ASP A 116 19.36 4.09 25.56
CA ASP A 116 20.40 5.00 26.09
C ASP A 116 21.11 4.43 27.32
N ALA A 117 22.04 5.20 27.90
CA ALA A 117 22.85 4.76 29.04
C ALA A 117 22.00 4.52 30.31
N GLU A 118 20.81 5.12 30.37
CA GLU A 118 19.84 4.97 31.45
C GLU A 118 18.83 3.85 31.18
N GLY A 119 18.91 3.19 30.02
CA GLY A 119 18.03 2.08 29.63
C GLY A 119 16.72 2.51 28.98
N ASN A 120 16.58 3.77 28.56
CA ASN A 120 15.38 4.26 27.88
C ASN A 120 15.53 4.19 26.36
N ALA A 121 14.45 3.84 25.67
CA ALA A 121 14.34 3.92 24.23
C ALA A 121 13.03 4.62 23.85
N SER A 122 13.11 5.62 22.96
CA SER A 122 11.95 6.35 22.46
C SER A 122 11.78 6.14 20.97
N ILE A 123 10.81 5.29 20.62
CA ILE A 123 10.52 4.91 19.24
C ILE A 123 9.31 5.70 18.75
N ASN A 124 9.52 6.52 17.73
CA ASN A 124 8.45 7.21 17.02
C ASN A 124 8.07 6.40 15.78
N LEU A 125 6.83 5.90 15.73
CA LEU A 125 6.32 5.17 14.58
C LEU A 125 5.50 6.08 13.66
N PRO A 126 5.75 6.06 12.34
CA PRO A 126 4.83 6.67 11.38
C PRO A 126 3.44 6.04 11.48
N PRO A 127 2.34 6.81 11.37
CA PRO A 127 0.98 6.28 11.45
C PRO A 127 0.70 5.13 10.47
N ALA A 128 1.34 5.13 9.30
CA ALA A 128 1.20 4.08 8.29
C ALA A 128 1.89 2.75 8.67
N LEU A 129 2.95 2.79 9.51
CA LEU A 129 3.61 1.57 9.99
C LEU A 129 2.86 0.91 11.14
N LEU A 130 1.90 1.62 11.75
CA LEU A 130 0.86 0.98 12.56
C LEU A 130 -0.06 0.10 11.71
N THR A 131 0.04 0.17 10.37
CA THR A 131 -0.89 -0.49 9.44
C THR A 131 -0.30 -1.71 8.72
N ALA A 132 1.03 -1.96 8.72
CA ALA A 132 1.59 -3.12 8.00
C ALA A 132 3.01 -3.55 8.43
N THR A 133 3.33 -4.86 8.28
CA THR A 133 4.54 -5.48 7.62
C THR A 133 4.92 -6.87 8.24
N ARG A 134 5.77 -7.71 7.58
CA ARG A 134 5.94 -9.19 7.81
C ARG A 134 7.36 -9.79 7.97
N GLN A 135 8.43 -9.02 8.14
CA GLN A 135 9.83 -9.53 8.06
C GLN A 135 10.59 -9.69 9.41
N GLY A 136 9.92 -9.55 10.55
CA GLY A 136 10.51 -9.42 11.88
C GLY A 136 9.68 -10.19 12.90
N LEU A 137 9.19 -11.35 12.49
CA LEU A 137 8.22 -12.10 13.28
C LEU A 137 8.91 -12.80 14.46
N VAL A 138 8.25 -12.73 15.62
CA VAL A 138 8.61 -13.45 16.85
C VAL A 138 7.36 -14.10 17.43
N LEU A 139 7.51 -15.21 18.13
CA LEU A 139 6.45 -15.86 18.89
C LEU A 139 6.58 -15.45 20.37
N LEU A 140 5.47 -15.12 21.00
CA LEU A 140 5.37 -14.68 22.40
C LEU A 140 4.43 -15.61 23.17
N GLY A 141 4.93 -16.30 24.19
CA GLY A 141 4.10 -17.04 25.16
C GLY A 141 3.39 -16.08 26.09
N LEU A 142 2.06 -16.14 26.19
CA LEU A 142 1.29 -15.16 26.97
C LEU A 142 1.35 -15.41 28.48
N THR A 143 1.58 -16.66 28.89
CA THR A 143 1.73 -17.04 30.31
C THR A 143 3.19 -16.99 30.73
N SER A 144 4.09 -17.56 29.93
CA SER A 144 5.53 -17.63 30.23
C SER A 144 6.30 -16.34 29.93
N LEU A 145 5.75 -15.46 29.08
CA LEU A 145 6.44 -14.28 28.51
C LEU A 145 7.71 -14.62 27.72
N THR A 146 7.87 -15.88 27.30
CA THR A 146 8.98 -16.32 26.44
C THR A 146 8.84 -15.73 25.04
N VAL A 147 9.93 -15.20 24.49
CA VAL A 147 10.02 -14.71 23.09
C VAL A 147 10.94 -15.61 22.28
N ALA A 148 10.45 -16.15 21.16
CA ALA A 148 11.23 -16.98 20.24
C ALA A 148 11.21 -16.40 18.82
N PRO A 149 12.31 -16.46 18.05
CA PRO A 149 12.28 -16.13 16.63
C PRO A 149 11.42 -17.15 15.88
N VAL A 150 10.86 -16.73 14.75
CA VAL A 150 10.12 -17.62 13.86
C VAL A 150 11.09 -18.45 13.01
N GLU A 151 11.00 -19.77 13.15
CA GLU A 151 11.70 -20.71 12.26
C GLU A 151 10.68 -21.36 11.31
N ALA A 152 10.96 -21.34 10.00
CA ALA A 152 10.16 -22.07 9.04
C ALA A 152 10.60 -23.54 9.04
N GLN A 153 9.66 -24.46 9.22
CA GLN A 153 9.94 -25.88 8.99
C GLN A 153 10.05 -26.14 7.48
N ALA A 154 11.17 -26.75 7.06
CA ALA A 154 11.48 -27.11 5.67
C ALA A 154 10.66 -28.29 5.17
#